data_AF-A0A7C7L6E3-F1
#
_entry.id   AF-A0A7C7L6E3-F1
#
_cell.length_a   1.000
_cell.length_b   1.000
_cell.length_c   1.000
_cell.angle_alpha   90.00
_cell.angle_beta   90.00
_cell.angle_gamma   90.00
#
_symmetry.space_group_name_H-M   'P 1'
#
loop_
_entity.id
_entity.type
_entity.pdbx_description
1 polymer ?
#
loop_
_entity_poly.entity_id
_entity_poly.type
_entity_poly.pdbx_seq_one_letter_code
_entity_poly.pdbx_strand_id
1 'polypeptide(L)'
;MDLLSINLKLAKGQITRWLFLFFLFIYSASYCFSQVESFNMHDTIVTDCKGLFYDSQGPSAIYLYDEDYTFTINTQGVITMVFDTFCVELEDSIRFYDGPDTFSTQIGPAYSGTIAPPVIIAASGWLTISFMSDINVAYCGWEASWSSVVPPPVPPLMSVSPIPTCNSTIIDLDFSSPFRCNSVSFSDFVLTGPSNITIINAIPQNCIDDSSTSIKLELDQPLDENCNYYIDFNLEMIDGCDSVWQFLLSDSFLLSTCPANVVISVGNDSICAGTCTDIEAVLSSCLAYNYSWTQGLPSNPGPFTVCPIVTTDYTVKVQDVGGTGPPDSVTATIYVIDPQIINNDTTVCQSDNPFDLLANPTGGFWRGPGITDSIIGTFHPDTAGPGLHDILYFMDGMCADTLRITVKEMDAGLDEAACPGSPPFMVSGFSPMGGVWSGDSIQPNGLFNPDTNGVYTITYTFNGCSEDKLVYVDNIAGPTQMDTVCESLPPYDIPITPFGGRWYGTGVTDSVYGTFDPNIAGGGLHDVLSQ
;
A
#
# COMPACT_ATOMS: atom_id res chain seq x y z
N MET A 1 18.24 -32.37 49.96
CA MET A 1 18.66 -31.56 51.11
C MET A 1 19.80 -30.68 50.66
N ASP A 2 19.74 -29.42 51.08
CA ASP A 2 20.79 -28.39 51.07
C ASP A 2 21.09 -27.70 49.73
N LEU A 3 21.30 -26.38 49.63
CA LEU A 3 20.90 -25.18 50.39
C LEU A 3 21.32 -23.96 49.52
N LEU A 4 20.68 -22.82 49.74
CA LEU A 4 20.69 -21.58 48.96
C LEU A 4 22.00 -20.75 48.94
N SER A 5 22.08 -19.93 47.88
CA SER A 5 22.54 -18.52 47.78
C SER A 5 24.02 -18.13 47.88
N ILE A 6 24.64 -18.11 46.68
CA ILE A 6 25.39 -17.03 45.99
C ILE A 6 25.81 -15.79 46.83
N ASN A 7 27.13 -15.61 46.92
CA ASN A 7 27.82 -14.38 47.31
C ASN A 7 27.98 -13.43 46.11
N LEU A 8 27.59 -12.15 46.25
CA LEU A 8 27.93 -11.08 45.30
C LEU A 8 28.80 -10.02 45.99
N LYS A 9 30.08 -10.00 45.60
CA LYS A 9 31.04 -8.91 45.88
C LYS A 9 30.63 -7.69 45.04
N LEU A 10 30.16 -6.63 45.69
CA LEU A 10 29.94 -5.34 45.05
C LEU A 10 31.22 -4.48 45.04
N ALA A 11 31.55 -3.98 43.85
CA ALA A 11 32.75 -3.25 43.52
C ALA A 11 32.71 -1.80 44.03
N LYS A 12 33.85 -1.37 44.57
CA LYS A 12 34.14 -0.11 45.27
C LYS A 12 34.19 1.15 44.37
N GLY A 13 33.51 1.17 43.23
CA GLY A 13 33.68 2.19 42.17
C GLY A 13 32.44 3.00 41.77
N GLN A 14 31.23 2.67 42.27
CA GLN A 14 29.99 3.40 41.94
C GLN A 14 29.41 4.22 43.09
N ILE A 15 29.99 4.14 44.29
CA ILE A 15 29.48 4.82 45.49
C ILE A 15 29.92 6.30 45.53
N THR A 16 31.06 6.65 44.95
CA THR A 16 31.58 8.04 44.96
C THR A 16 30.94 8.96 43.93
N ARG A 17 30.28 8.46 42.87
CA ARG A 17 29.60 9.29 41.87
C ARG A 17 28.12 9.56 42.23
N TRP A 18 27.49 8.62 42.94
CA TRP A 18 26.17 8.84 43.56
C TRP A 18 26.26 9.73 44.80
N LEU A 19 27.32 9.65 45.60
CA LEU A 19 27.53 10.59 46.71
C LEU A 19 27.77 12.03 46.25
N PHE A 20 28.39 12.26 45.08
CA PHE A 20 28.60 13.61 44.54
C PHE A 20 27.35 14.19 43.85
N LEU A 21 26.55 13.37 43.16
CA LEU A 21 25.27 13.80 42.56
C LEU A 21 24.17 13.96 43.62
N PHE A 22 24.17 13.14 44.68
CA PHE A 22 23.26 13.30 45.83
C PHE A 22 23.66 14.50 46.70
N PHE A 23 24.96 14.83 46.85
CA PHE A 23 25.38 16.09 47.48
C PHE A 23 25.09 17.33 46.64
N LEU A 24 25.17 17.26 45.30
CA LEU A 24 24.77 18.39 44.44
C LEU A 24 23.25 18.61 44.44
N PHE A 25 22.45 17.52 44.50
CA PHE A 25 20.99 17.58 44.61
C PHE A 25 20.53 18.04 46.00
N ILE A 26 21.25 17.69 47.07
CA ILE A 26 20.99 18.21 48.44
C ILE A 26 21.43 19.68 48.58
N TYR A 27 22.44 20.12 47.84
CA TYR A 27 22.85 21.54 47.81
C TYR A 27 21.89 22.42 46.99
N SER A 28 21.20 21.87 45.98
CA SER A 28 20.13 22.58 45.25
C SER A 28 18.72 22.40 45.86
N ALA A 29 18.48 21.35 46.67
CA ALA A 29 17.21 21.16 47.38
C ALA A 29 17.14 21.86 48.74
N SER A 30 18.18 22.62 49.13
CA SER A 30 18.18 23.45 50.34
C SER A 30 17.80 24.92 50.10
N TYR A 31 17.34 25.26 48.89
CA TYR A 31 16.82 26.59 48.58
C TYR A 31 15.53 26.49 47.75
N CYS A 32 14.52 25.84 48.29
CA CYS A 32 13.12 26.13 47.92
C CYS A 32 12.16 25.66 49.03
N PHE A 33 12.46 25.98 50.28
CA PHE A 33 11.37 26.31 51.19
C PHE A 33 11.05 27.76 50.86
N SER A 34 9.89 28.03 50.27
CA SER A 34 9.37 29.39 50.25
C SER A 34 9.31 29.83 51.72
N GLN A 35 10.20 30.75 52.11
CA GLN A 35 10.08 31.39 53.42
C GLN A 35 8.77 32.17 53.37
N VAL A 36 7.85 31.89 54.29
CA VAL A 36 6.64 32.70 54.44
C VAL A 36 7.12 34.11 54.73
N GLU A 37 6.78 35.06 53.86
CA GLU A 37 7.24 36.44 54.01
C GLU A 37 6.68 37.05 55.30
N SER A 38 7.51 37.86 55.96
CA SER A 38 7.17 38.55 57.20
C SER A 38 6.90 40.02 56.93
N PHE A 39 5.78 40.52 57.46
CA PHE A 39 5.31 41.88 57.28
C PHE A 39 5.07 42.51 58.64
N ASN A 40 5.51 43.76 58.80
CA ASN A 40 5.23 44.56 59.98
C ASN A 40 4.11 45.55 59.67
N MET A 41 3.38 45.99 60.68
CA MET A 41 2.34 47.01 60.54
C MET A 41 2.91 48.34 60.04
N HIS A 42 2.46 48.80 58.88
CA HIS A 42 2.74 50.12 58.30
C HIS A 42 1.77 50.38 57.14
N ASP A 43 1.76 51.61 56.62
CA ASP A 43 0.95 51.98 55.46
C ASP A 43 1.43 51.27 54.19
N THR A 44 0.73 50.21 53.78
CA THR A 44 1.07 49.44 52.57
C THR A 44 -0.08 48.60 52.04
N ILE A 45 0.07 48.15 50.80
CA ILE A 45 -0.79 47.14 50.16
C ILE A 45 0.09 45.97 49.74
N VAL A 46 -0.26 44.76 50.19
CA VAL A 46 0.43 43.51 49.82
C VAL A 46 -0.52 42.60 49.06
N THR A 47 0.04 41.77 48.17
CA THR A 47 -0.73 40.83 47.34
C THR A 47 -0.46 39.36 47.68
N ASP A 48 0.43 39.11 48.62
CA ASP A 48 0.86 37.78 49.01
C ASP A 48 -0.27 36.97 49.63
N CYS A 49 -0.43 35.74 49.16
CA CYS A 49 -1.50 34.88 49.64
C CYS A 49 -1.22 34.25 51.00
N LYS A 50 0.02 34.35 51.49
CA LYS A 50 0.39 33.90 52.84
C LYS A 50 1.45 34.85 53.38
N GLY A 51 1.36 35.15 54.66
CA GLY A 51 2.36 35.98 55.33
C GLY A 51 2.28 35.85 56.84
N LEU A 52 3.41 36.13 57.49
CA LEU A 52 3.50 36.40 58.92
C LEU A 52 3.31 37.90 59.12
N PHE A 53 2.45 38.29 60.04
CA PHE A 53 2.06 39.67 60.29
C PHE A 53 2.36 40.05 61.74
N TYR A 54 3.21 41.05 61.90
CA TYR A 54 3.68 41.53 63.18
C TYR A 54 3.21 42.96 63.43
N ASP A 55 3.38 43.42 64.67
CA ASP A 55 3.28 44.83 64.98
C ASP A 55 4.32 45.67 64.20
N SER A 56 4.28 47.00 64.36
CA SER A 56 5.10 47.92 63.57
C SER A 56 6.61 47.71 63.70
N GLN A 57 7.06 47.17 64.82
CA GLN A 57 8.48 46.97 65.12
C GLN A 57 8.95 45.53 64.90
N GLY A 58 8.05 44.63 64.53
CA GLY A 58 8.35 43.25 64.18
C GLY A 58 8.50 42.31 65.38
N PRO A 59 8.89 41.03 65.16
CA PRO A 59 8.69 39.92 66.11
C PRO A 59 9.45 40.00 67.45
N SER A 60 10.39 40.93 67.60
CA SER A 60 11.30 41.00 68.76
C SER A 60 11.21 42.31 69.54
N ALA A 61 10.37 43.24 69.10
CA ALA A 61 10.20 44.55 69.70
C ALA A 61 8.72 44.80 69.99
N ILE A 62 8.44 45.85 70.77
CA ILE A 62 7.08 46.32 71.03
C ILE A 62 6.74 47.42 70.03
N TYR A 63 5.46 47.60 69.70
CA TYR A 63 5.01 48.68 68.81
C TYR A 63 5.32 50.07 69.41
N LEU A 64 5.22 51.15 68.60
CA LEU A 64 5.47 52.51 69.08
C LEU A 64 4.19 53.23 69.51
N TYR A 65 4.36 54.31 70.26
CA TYR A 65 3.27 55.22 70.62
C TYR A 65 2.93 56.17 69.45
N ASP A 66 1.71 56.69 69.44
CA ASP A 66 1.18 57.67 68.47
C ASP A 66 1.21 57.16 67.02
N GLU A 67 0.92 55.87 66.81
CA GLU A 67 0.81 55.24 65.50
C GLU A 67 -0.62 55.33 64.96
N ASP A 68 -0.75 55.58 63.66
CA ASP A 68 -2.00 55.48 62.90
C ASP A 68 -1.65 54.87 61.54
N TYR A 69 -1.69 53.54 61.47
CA TYR A 69 -1.27 52.77 60.30
C TYR A 69 -2.43 52.00 59.69
N THR A 70 -2.38 51.85 58.36
CA THR A 70 -3.30 51.03 57.58
C THR A 70 -2.56 50.02 56.71
N PHE A 71 -2.75 48.73 56.97
CA PHE A 71 -2.16 47.63 56.19
C PHE A 71 -3.26 46.89 55.43
N THR A 72 -3.14 46.81 54.11
CA THR A 72 -4.15 46.18 53.26
C THR A 72 -3.58 44.95 52.53
N ILE A 73 -4.30 43.84 52.59
CA ILE A 73 -4.00 42.60 51.89
C ILE A 73 -4.99 42.44 50.73
N ASN A 74 -4.51 42.27 49.51
CA ASN A 74 -5.30 42.07 48.29
C ASN A 74 -4.90 40.78 47.57
N THR A 75 -5.62 39.71 47.81
CA THR A 75 -5.33 38.40 47.21
C THR A 75 -6.36 37.96 46.19
N GLN A 76 -7.44 38.74 46.01
CA GLN A 76 -8.60 38.37 45.19
C GLN A 76 -9.33 37.08 45.66
N GLY A 77 -8.94 36.52 46.80
CA GLY A 77 -9.48 35.31 47.42
C GLY A 77 -9.94 35.55 48.86
N VAL A 78 -10.52 34.52 49.48
CA VAL A 78 -10.96 34.62 50.88
C VAL A 78 -9.72 34.64 51.78
N ILE A 79 -9.52 35.72 52.52
CA ILE A 79 -8.37 35.91 53.41
C ILE A 79 -8.77 35.48 54.82
N THR A 80 -8.02 34.56 55.40
CA THR A 80 -8.16 34.12 56.79
C THR A 80 -6.94 34.54 57.57
N MET A 81 -7.12 35.28 58.67
CA MET A 81 -6.05 35.70 59.57
C MET A 81 -6.26 35.10 60.97
N VAL A 82 -5.18 34.59 61.55
CA VAL A 82 -5.13 33.95 62.86
C VAL A 82 -4.02 34.59 63.68
N PHE A 83 -4.30 34.82 64.96
CA PHE A 83 -3.36 35.40 65.91
C PHE A 83 -2.75 34.31 66.80
N ASP A 84 -1.43 34.25 66.85
CA ASP A 84 -0.67 33.38 67.74
C ASP A 84 -0.37 34.09 69.07
N THR A 85 0.01 35.38 69.00
CA THR A 85 0.19 36.23 70.17
C THR A 85 -0.56 37.55 70.00
N PHE A 86 -1.06 38.11 71.11
CA PHE A 86 -1.78 39.37 71.10
C PHE A 86 -1.70 40.06 72.47
N CYS A 87 -1.21 41.28 72.48
CA CYS A 87 -1.08 42.15 73.65
C CYS A 87 -1.01 43.61 73.18
N VAL A 88 -2.18 44.23 73.09
CA VAL A 88 -2.36 45.65 72.76
C VAL A 88 -2.85 46.38 74.01
N GLU A 89 -2.39 47.60 74.29
CA GLU A 89 -2.89 48.38 75.44
C GLU A 89 -4.42 48.58 75.33
N LEU A 90 -5.13 48.68 76.46
CA LEU A 90 -6.60 48.82 76.46
C LEU A 90 -7.10 50.09 75.77
N GLU A 91 -6.30 51.17 75.71
CA GLU A 91 -6.62 52.43 75.04
C GLU A 91 -6.19 52.45 73.55
N ASP A 92 -5.38 51.47 73.14
CA ASP A 92 -4.99 51.26 71.74
C ASP A 92 -5.99 50.34 71.05
N SER A 93 -6.06 50.37 69.71
CA SER A 93 -6.99 49.50 69.01
C SER A 93 -6.50 49.04 67.64
N ILE A 94 -6.73 47.75 67.36
CA ILE A 94 -6.67 47.18 66.01
C ILE A 94 -8.08 46.89 65.50
N ARG A 95 -8.34 47.25 64.24
CA ARG A 95 -9.62 47.05 63.53
C ARG A 95 -9.38 46.37 62.20
N PHE A 96 -10.35 45.56 61.78
CA PHE A 96 -10.30 44.79 60.54
C PHE A 96 -11.50 45.14 59.67
N TYR A 97 -11.31 45.24 58.36
CA TYR A 97 -12.33 45.63 57.40
C TYR A 97 -12.31 44.68 56.19
N ASP A 98 -13.48 44.18 55.80
CA ASP A 98 -13.68 43.36 54.61
C ASP A 98 -13.83 44.27 53.38
N GLY A 99 -12.70 44.70 52.84
CA GLY A 99 -12.62 45.61 51.70
C GLY A 99 -11.30 46.39 51.63
N PRO A 100 -11.13 47.23 50.59
CA PRO A 100 -9.85 47.86 50.26
C PRO A 100 -9.43 49.00 51.20
N ASP A 101 -10.29 49.43 52.12
CA ASP A 101 -10.06 50.58 52.99
C ASP A 101 -10.83 50.51 54.31
N THR A 102 -10.61 51.49 55.19
CA THR A 102 -11.30 51.61 56.49
C THR A 102 -12.76 52.09 56.39
N PHE A 103 -13.27 52.39 55.19
CA PHE A 103 -14.69 52.68 54.95
C PHE A 103 -15.49 51.41 54.65
N SER A 104 -14.81 50.29 54.43
CA SER A 104 -15.40 49.00 54.14
C SER A 104 -16.07 48.38 55.39
N THR A 105 -16.74 47.24 55.21
CA THR A 105 -17.50 46.62 56.32
C THR A 105 -16.54 46.13 57.41
N GLN A 106 -16.66 46.65 58.63
CA GLN A 106 -15.80 46.23 59.74
C GLN A 106 -16.11 44.78 60.17
N ILE A 107 -15.06 43.98 60.34
CA ILE A 107 -15.11 42.59 60.81
C ILE A 107 -14.93 42.58 62.33
N GLY A 108 -16.03 42.37 63.05
CA GLY A 108 -16.03 42.36 64.52
C GLY A 108 -15.81 43.75 65.15
N PRO A 109 -15.63 43.82 66.48
CA PRO A 109 -15.34 45.07 67.18
C PRO A 109 -13.89 45.55 66.96
N ALA A 110 -13.51 46.66 67.58
CA ALA A 110 -12.12 47.01 67.78
C ALA A 110 -11.52 46.13 68.88
N TYR A 111 -10.30 45.63 68.69
CA TYR A 111 -9.66 44.70 69.62
C TYR A 111 -8.51 45.36 70.37
N SER A 112 -8.41 45.06 71.67
CA SER A 112 -7.37 45.53 72.59
C SER A 112 -7.20 44.55 73.76
N GLY A 113 -6.19 44.74 74.60
CA GLY A 113 -5.86 43.84 75.72
C GLY A 113 -5.03 42.63 75.30
N THR A 114 -5.10 41.55 76.10
CA THR A 114 -4.25 40.35 75.96
C THR A 114 -5.00 39.11 75.48
N ILE A 115 -6.26 39.27 75.08
CA ILE A 115 -7.07 38.19 74.50
C ILE A 115 -7.01 38.36 72.98
N ALA A 116 -6.44 37.37 72.30
CA ALA A 116 -6.35 37.37 70.85
C ALA A 116 -7.74 37.49 70.18
N PRO A 117 -7.86 38.25 69.07
CA PRO A 117 -9.06 38.23 68.25
C PRO A 117 -9.44 36.80 67.83
N PRO A 118 -10.74 36.52 67.62
CA PRO A 118 -11.13 35.31 66.92
C PRO A 118 -10.58 35.33 65.49
N VAL A 119 -10.64 34.19 64.81
CA VAL A 119 -10.24 34.10 63.39
C VAL A 119 -10.95 35.16 62.56
N ILE A 120 -10.17 35.99 61.87
CA ILE A 120 -10.67 37.07 61.01
C ILE A 120 -10.81 36.50 59.60
N ILE A 121 -11.98 36.64 58.99
CA ILE A 121 -12.27 36.16 57.64
C ILE A 121 -12.79 37.33 56.81
N ALA A 122 -12.06 37.70 55.76
CA ALA A 122 -12.48 38.67 54.77
C ALA A 122 -12.85 37.95 53.46
N ALA A 123 -14.10 38.09 53.02
CA ALA A 123 -14.63 37.36 51.87
C ALA A 123 -14.54 38.15 50.56
N SER A 124 -14.24 39.45 50.62
CA SER A 124 -14.24 40.35 49.47
C SER A 124 -13.01 40.23 48.55
N GLY A 125 -11.99 39.47 48.93
CA GLY A 125 -10.67 39.50 48.28
C GLY A 125 -9.68 40.47 48.93
N TRP A 126 -10.18 41.33 49.84
CA TRP A 126 -9.44 42.40 50.49
C TRP A 126 -9.60 42.34 52.01
N LEU A 127 -8.50 42.47 52.75
CA LEU A 127 -8.51 42.67 54.21
C LEU A 127 -7.72 43.92 54.53
N THR A 128 -8.39 44.95 55.05
CA THR A 128 -7.72 46.16 55.55
C THR A 128 -7.66 46.14 57.06
N ILE A 129 -6.48 46.42 57.61
CA ILE A 129 -6.17 46.41 59.03
C ILE A 129 -5.78 47.82 59.41
N SER A 130 -6.44 48.40 60.41
CA SER A 130 -6.10 49.71 60.97
C SER A 130 -5.64 49.54 62.40
N PHE A 131 -4.47 50.07 62.72
CA PHE A 131 -3.93 50.08 64.07
C PHE A 131 -3.72 51.53 64.50
N MET A 132 -4.23 51.86 65.68
CA MET A 132 -4.09 53.18 66.28
C MET A 132 -3.62 53.04 67.73
N SER A 133 -2.51 53.67 68.08
CA SER A 133 -1.98 53.73 69.44
C SER A 133 -2.02 55.15 70.03
N ASP A 134 -2.07 55.24 71.35
CA ASP A 134 -2.03 56.49 72.10
C ASP A 134 -0.59 57.00 72.30
N ILE A 135 -0.43 58.15 72.95
CA ILE A 135 0.88 58.79 73.16
C ILE A 135 1.68 58.21 74.35
N ASN A 136 1.21 57.14 74.99
CA ASN A 136 1.70 56.65 76.27
C ASN A 136 2.38 55.27 76.18
N VAL A 137 1.66 54.16 76.40
CA VAL A 137 2.24 52.86 76.79
C VAL A 137 2.03 51.79 75.72
N ALA A 138 3.10 51.41 75.03
CA ALA A 138 3.04 50.25 74.13
C ALA A 138 3.20 48.90 74.85
N TYR A 139 2.54 47.87 74.33
CA TYR A 139 2.61 46.48 74.78
C TYR A 139 3.32 45.59 73.74
N CYS A 140 3.44 44.28 74.01
CA CYS A 140 4.18 43.34 73.16
C CYS A 140 3.61 43.09 71.75
N GLY A 141 2.54 43.78 71.34
CA GLY A 141 2.04 43.76 69.98
C GLY A 141 1.31 42.47 69.63
N TRP A 142 1.53 41.99 68.41
CA TRP A 142 0.91 40.76 67.93
C TRP A 142 1.83 39.98 67.00
N GLU A 143 1.62 38.68 66.97
CA GLU A 143 2.09 37.79 65.92
C GLU A 143 0.86 37.11 65.34
N ALA A 144 0.64 37.34 64.06
CA ALA A 144 -0.45 36.75 63.30
C ALA A 144 0.09 36.11 62.03
N SER A 145 -0.73 35.28 61.42
CA SER A 145 -0.49 34.80 60.06
C SER A 145 -1.78 34.93 59.27
N TRP A 146 -1.64 35.15 57.97
CA TRP A 146 -2.75 35.03 57.05
C TRP A 146 -2.50 33.97 56.00
N SER A 147 -3.60 33.42 55.50
CA SER A 147 -3.63 32.59 54.31
C SER A 147 -4.86 32.94 53.49
N SER A 148 -4.71 32.97 52.17
CA SER A 148 -5.79 33.17 51.23
C SER A 148 -6.06 31.91 50.42
N VAL A 149 -7.34 31.68 50.15
CA VAL A 149 -7.79 30.68 49.18
C VAL A 149 -8.41 31.41 48.01
N VAL A 150 -7.71 31.40 46.88
CA VAL A 150 -8.21 31.93 45.61
C VAL A 150 -9.02 30.87 44.86
N PRO A 151 -10.03 31.28 44.07
CA PRO A 151 -10.73 30.35 43.19
C PRO A 151 -9.76 29.79 42.14
N PRO A 152 -9.95 28.53 41.69
CA PRO A 152 -9.16 27.96 40.61
C PRO A 152 -9.33 28.78 39.32
N PRO A 153 -8.30 28.84 38.47
CA PRO A 153 -8.42 29.47 37.17
C PRO A 153 -9.42 28.70 36.30
N VAL A 154 -10.11 29.40 35.42
CA VAL A 154 -11.02 28.79 34.45
C VAL A 154 -10.23 28.53 33.16
N PRO A 155 -10.16 27.27 32.68
CA PRO A 155 -9.42 26.96 31.47
C PRO A 155 -10.10 27.54 30.21
N PRO A 156 -9.33 27.91 29.18
CA PRO A 156 -9.87 28.26 27.88
C PRO A 156 -10.52 27.05 27.19
N LEU A 157 -11.49 27.30 26.32
CA LEU A 157 -11.95 26.32 25.34
C LEU A 157 -10.96 26.30 24.18
N MET A 158 -10.50 25.11 23.80
CA MET A 158 -9.62 24.88 22.66
C MET A 158 -10.46 24.47 21.44
N SER A 159 -10.09 24.98 20.27
CA SER A 159 -10.69 24.55 19.00
C SER A 159 -9.67 24.54 17.87
N VAL A 160 -9.74 23.57 16.98
CA VAL A 160 -8.97 23.53 15.73
C VAL A 160 -9.64 24.45 14.71
N SER A 161 -8.96 25.55 14.35
CA SER A 161 -9.50 26.50 13.37
C SER A 161 -8.38 27.23 12.62
N PRO A 162 -8.40 27.24 11.27
CA PRO A 162 -9.28 26.47 10.40
C PRO A 162 -8.98 24.96 10.46
N ILE A 163 -9.93 24.14 10.03
CA ILE A 163 -9.69 22.69 9.85
C ILE A 163 -8.56 22.51 8.81
N PRO A 164 -7.50 21.74 9.12
CA PRO A 164 -6.39 21.51 8.20
C PRO A 164 -6.83 20.91 6.86
N THR A 165 -6.14 21.27 5.78
CA THR A 165 -6.30 20.62 4.48
C THR A 165 -5.43 19.38 4.38
N CYS A 166 -5.75 18.49 3.45
CA CYS A 166 -4.90 17.35 3.14
C CYS A 166 -3.47 17.79 2.82
N ASN A 167 -2.51 16.94 3.18
CA ASN A 167 -1.08 17.15 3.06
C ASN A 167 -0.55 18.33 3.92
N SER A 168 -1.35 18.86 4.85
CA SER A 168 -0.89 19.86 5.81
C SER A 168 0.03 19.21 6.85
N THR A 169 1.13 19.89 7.15
CA THR A 169 2.04 19.59 8.27
C THR A 169 1.82 20.54 9.46
N ILE A 170 0.76 21.35 9.39
CA ILE A 170 0.43 22.39 10.34
C ILE A 170 -0.99 22.21 10.85
N ILE A 171 -1.18 22.40 12.15
CA ILE A 171 -2.48 22.52 12.80
C ILE A 171 -2.49 23.82 13.60
N ASP A 172 -3.47 24.69 13.33
CA ASP A 172 -3.69 25.90 14.10
C ASP A 172 -4.80 25.67 15.14
N LEU A 173 -4.50 26.04 16.39
CA LEU A 173 -5.39 25.97 17.54
C LEU A 173 -5.76 27.37 17.99
N ASP A 174 -7.06 27.60 18.21
CA ASP A 174 -7.63 28.81 18.78
C ASP A 174 -8.16 28.55 20.19
N PHE A 175 -8.05 29.56 21.06
CA PHE A 175 -8.45 29.50 22.46
C PHE A 175 -9.44 30.62 22.82
N SER A 176 -10.49 30.29 23.58
CA SER A 176 -11.54 31.26 23.95
C SER A 176 -11.08 32.38 24.90
N SER A 177 -9.96 32.18 25.59
CA SER A 177 -9.33 33.17 26.47
C SER A 177 -7.81 33.03 26.43
N PRO A 178 -7.04 34.06 26.79
CA PRO A 178 -5.60 34.02 26.68
C PRO A 178 -4.94 33.03 27.63
N PHE A 179 -3.84 32.43 27.19
CA PHE A 179 -2.94 31.57 27.97
C PHE A 179 -1.51 32.16 27.97
N ARG A 180 -0.65 31.64 28.86
CA ARG A 180 0.75 32.11 28.95
C ARG A 180 1.62 31.48 27.86
N CYS A 181 2.34 32.27 27.10
CA CYS A 181 3.14 31.73 25.99
C CYS A 181 4.27 30.81 26.48
N ASN A 182 4.88 31.14 27.61
CA ASN A 182 5.94 30.33 28.21
C ASN A 182 5.48 28.99 28.79
N SER A 183 4.17 28.75 28.91
CA SER A 183 3.61 27.49 29.41
C SER A 183 3.35 26.46 28.31
N VAL A 184 3.75 26.75 27.06
CA VAL A 184 3.51 25.87 25.91
C VAL A 184 4.78 25.09 25.60
N SER A 185 4.73 23.77 25.75
CA SER A 185 5.71 22.84 25.20
C SER A 185 5.04 21.88 24.21
N PHE A 186 5.74 21.51 23.14
CA PHE A 186 5.22 20.54 22.17
C PHE A 186 4.98 19.15 22.80
N SER A 187 5.69 18.84 23.90
CA SER A 187 5.50 17.60 24.68
C SER A 187 4.16 17.51 25.39
N ASP A 188 3.45 18.62 25.55
CA ASP A 188 2.17 18.69 26.27
C ASP A 188 1.00 18.34 25.37
N PHE A 189 1.25 18.17 24.07
CA PHE A 189 0.25 17.83 23.07
C PHE A 189 0.34 16.35 22.68
N VAL A 190 -0.83 15.73 22.53
CA VAL A 190 -0.97 14.39 21.98
C VAL A 190 -1.94 14.46 20.81
N LEU A 191 -1.45 14.13 19.62
CA LEU A 191 -2.27 13.94 18.43
C LEU A 191 -2.55 12.44 18.27
N THR A 192 -3.83 12.06 18.24
CA THR A 192 -4.26 10.68 17.99
C THR A 192 -5.05 10.62 16.69
N GLY A 193 -4.73 9.67 15.82
CA GLY A 193 -5.35 9.48 14.51
C GLY A 193 -5.05 8.10 13.93
N PRO A 194 -5.37 7.86 12.64
CA PRO A 194 -5.10 6.57 11.99
C PRO A 194 -3.60 6.32 11.78
N SER A 195 -2.84 7.38 11.52
CA SER A 195 -1.38 7.37 11.37
C SER A 195 -0.69 7.79 12.68
N ASN A 196 0.49 7.23 12.94
CA ASN A 196 1.32 7.61 14.09
C ASN A 196 2.06 8.94 13.83
N ILE A 197 1.31 10.04 13.74
CA ILE A 197 1.84 11.40 13.55
C ILE A 197 2.29 11.95 14.90
N THR A 198 3.46 12.56 14.94
CA THR A 198 4.00 13.20 16.15
C THR A 198 4.12 14.70 15.97
N ILE A 199 3.88 15.43 17.06
CA ILE A 199 4.05 16.88 17.10
C ILE A 199 5.51 17.16 17.41
N ILE A 200 6.18 17.89 16.53
CA ILE A 200 7.62 18.22 16.66
C ILE A 200 7.85 19.64 17.17
N ASN A 201 6.84 20.50 17.09
CA ASN A 201 6.92 21.87 17.55
C ASN A 201 5.54 22.43 17.91
N ALA A 202 5.52 23.38 18.84
CA ALA A 202 4.33 24.13 19.24
C ALA A 202 4.73 25.58 19.46
N ILE A 203 4.15 26.49 18.65
CA ILE A 203 4.54 27.89 18.59
C ILE A 203 3.33 28.75 18.95
N PRO A 204 3.28 29.39 20.13
CA PRO A 204 2.29 30.41 20.42
C PRO A 204 2.34 31.54 19.39
N GLN A 205 1.21 31.89 18.79
CA GLN A 205 1.13 32.95 17.78
C GLN A 205 0.78 34.29 18.44
N ASN A 206 1.30 35.40 17.89
CA ASN A 206 1.01 36.75 18.36
C ASN A 206 1.19 36.95 19.88
N CYS A 207 2.25 36.35 20.45
CA CYS A 207 2.52 36.50 21.88
C CYS A 207 2.87 37.95 22.23
N ILE A 208 2.02 38.61 23.01
CA ILE A 208 2.22 39.98 23.51
C ILE A 208 2.17 39.92 25.04
N ASP A 209 3.20 40.41 25.71
CA ASP A 209 3.31 40.40 27.19
C ASP A 209 3.05 39.01 27.81
N ASP A 210 3.63 37.97 27.21
CA ASP A 210 3.46 36.56 27.58
C ASP A 210 2.02 36.03 27.46
N SER A 211 1.17 36.68 26.66
CA SER A 211 -0.23 36.31 26.46
C SER A 211 -0.53 36.01 24.99
N SER A 212 -1.23 34.91 24.73
CA SER A 212 -1.67 34.50 23.38
C SER A 212 -3.01 33.77 23.42
N THR A 213 -3.73 33.75 22.29
CA THR A 213 -4.98 33.01 22.10
C THR A 213 -4.88 31.98 20.99
N SER A 214 -3.69 31.73 20.43
CA SER A 214 -3.53 30.72 19.39
C SER A 214 -2.16 30.05 19.40
N ILE A 215 -2.14 28.79 19.01
CA ILE A 215 -0.94 27.95 18.94
C ILE A 215 -0.89 27.30 17.56
N LYS A 216 0.28 27.34 16.94
CA LYS A 216 0.57 26.61 15.72
C LYS A 216 1.39 25.37 16.06
N LEU A 217 0.86 24.21 15.74
CA LEU A 217 1.55 22.93 15.87
C LEU A 217 2.21 22.55 14.54
N GLU A 218 3.45 22.05 14.59
CA GLU A 218 4.14 21.48 13.44
C GLU A 218 4.27 19.96 13.63
N LEU A 219 4.00 19.21 12.57
CA LEU A 219 3.96 17.76 12.56
C LEU A 219 5.22 17.16 11.90
N ASP A 220 5.62 15.96 12.30
CA ASP A 220 6.72 15.21 11.66
C ASP A 220 6.38 14.71 10.26
N GLN A 221 5.10 14.47 10.00
CA GLN A 221 4.57 13.99 8.72
C GLN A 221 3.22 14.64 8.40
N PRO A 222 2.85 14.73 7.11
CA PRO A 222 1.61 15.39 6.70
C PRO A 222 0.37 14.58 7.10
N LEU A 223 -0.75 15.29 7.23
CA LEU A 223 -2.09 14.71 7.35
C LEU A 223 -2.57 14.22 5.97
N ASP A 224 -2.55 12.92 5.71
CA ASP A 224 -2.85 12.31 4.40
C ASP A 224 -3.99 11.28 4.41
N GLU A 225 -4.53 10.96 5.59
CA GLU A 225 -5.64 10.04 5.74
C GLU A 225 -6.93 10.76 6.16
N ASN A 226 -7.99 10.58 5.36
CA ASN A 226 -9.32 11.11 5.66
C ASN A 226 -9.91 10.43 6.90
N CYS A 227 -9.76 11.06 8.07
CA CYS A 227 -10.19 10.52 9.35
C CYS A 227 -10.49 11.58 10.40
N ASN A 228 -11.09 11.15 11.50
CA ASN A 228 -11.20 11.98 12.70
C ASN A 228 -9.87 11.95 13.47
N TYR A 229 -9.33 13.12 13.76
CA TYR A 229 -8.14 13.32 14.57
C TYR A 229 -8.54 13.94 15.90
N TYR A 230 -7.84 13.56 16.96
CA TYR A 230 -8.06 14.04 18.32
C TYR A 230 -6.79 14.71 18.82
N ILE A 231 -6.94 15.90 19.40
CA ILE A 231 -5.83 16.64 19.98
C ILE A 231 -6.14 16.84 21.45
N ASP A 232 -5.25 16.34 22.28
CA ASP A 232 -5.22 16.61 23.71
C ASP A 232 -4.06 17.56 24.01
N PHE A 233 -4.31 18.54 24.87
CA PHE A 233 -3.32 19.49 25.37
C PHE A 233 -3.38 19.57 26.90
N ASN A 234 -2.27 19.24 27.55
CA ASN A 234 -2.13 19.38 28.99
C ASN A 234 -1.68 20.81 29.34
N LEU A 235 -2.65 21.69 29.57
CA LEU A 235 -2.41 23.09 29.92
C LEU A 235 -2.13 23.26 31.41
N GLU A 236 -1.00 23.89 31.74
CA GLU A 236 -0.69 24.34 33.10
C GLU A 236 -1.07 25.82 33.28
N MET A 237 -1.82 26.12 34.32
CA MET A 237 -2.20 27.49 34.71
C MET A 237 -1.80 27.76 36.15
N ILE A 238 -1.32 28.97 36.39
CA ILE A 238 -0.96 29.43 37.74
C ILE A 238 -2.07 30.37 38.22
N ASP A 239 -2.60 30.14 39.42
CA ASP A 239 -3.59 31.03 40.04
C ASP A 239 -2.95 32.27 40.67
N GLY A 240 -3.76 33.16 41.25
CA GLY A 240 -3.28 34.39 41.89
C GLY A 240 -2.38 34.17 43.12
N CYS A 241 -2.25 32.93 43.60
CA CYS A 241 -1.46 32.53 44.76
C CYS A 241 -0.33 31.57 44.39
N ASP A 242 0.09 31.57 43.12
CA ASP A 242 1.16 30.73 42.58
C ASP A 242 0.91 29.22 42.68
N SER A 243 -0.34 28.78 42.84
CA SER A 243 -0.67 27.34 42.77
C SER A 243 -0.79 26.90 41.31
N VAL A 244 -0.18 25.75 40.99
CA VAL A 244 -0.22 25.16 39.65
C VAL A 244 -1.46 24.29 39.49
N TRP A 245 -2.24 24.57 38.45
CA TRP A 245 -3.43 23.84 38.04
C TRP A 245 -3.20 23.20 36.66
N GLN A 246 -3.55 21.92 36.52
CA GLN A 246 -3.41 21.18 35.26
C GLN A 246 -4.78 20.89 34.67
N PHE A 247 -4.95 21.20 33.39
CA PHE A 247 -6.17 20.95 32.64
C PHE A 247 -5.86 20.16 31.37
N LEU A 248 -6.65 19.10 31.13
CA LEU A 248 -6.64 18.40 29.86
C LEU A 248 -7.68 19.04 28.95
N LEU A 249 -7.22 19.78 27.95
CA LEU A 249 -8.06 20.32 26.89
C LEU A 249 -8.10 19.33 25.74
N SER A 250 -9.27 19.04 25.21
CA SER A 250 -9.45 18.11 24.11
C SER A 250 -10.28 18.75 23.01
N ASP A 251 -9.87 18.57 21.76
CA ASP A 251 -10.69 18.86 20.60
C ASP A 251 -10.51 17.79 19.52
N SER A 252 -11.42 17.75 18.56
CA SER A 252 -11.33 16.83 17.43
C SER A 252 -11.76 17.50 16.13
N PHE A 253 -11.14 17.09 15.03
CA PHE A 253 -11.52 17.54 13.70
C PHE A 253 -11.57 16.37 12.72
N LEU A 254 -12.46 16.48 11.76
CA LEU A 254 -12.58 15.55 10.65
C LEU A 254 -11.76 16.07 9.46
N LEU A 255 -10.73 15.33 9.06
CA LEU A 255 -10.08 15.52 7.77
C LEU A 255 -10.85 14.75 6.71
N SER A 256 -11.41 15.44 5.73
CA SER A 256 -12.10 14.83 4.59
C SER A 256 -11.64 15.36 3.24
N THR A 257 -10.59 16.20 3.22
CA THR A 257 -10.14 16.91 2.02
C THR A 257 -9.07 16.14 1.23
N CYS A 258 -8.64 14.96 1.68
CA CYS A 258 -7.72 14.13 0.92
C CYS A 258 -8.44 13.46 -0.25
N PRO A 259 -7.80 13.37 -1.43
CA PRO A 259 -8.28 12.48 -2.48
C PRO A 259 -8.45 11.08 -1.92
N ALA A 260 -9.61 10.47 -2.16
CA ALA A 260 -9.74 9.03 -1.94
C ALA A 260 -8.73 8.35 -2.89
N ASN A 261 -7.99 7.36 -2.41
CA ASN A 261 -7.05 6.58 -3.23
C ASN A 261 -7.72 5.24 -3.59
N VAL A 262 -8.80 5.28 -4.38
CA VAL A 262 -9.48 4.02 -4.77
C VAL A 262 -8.70 3.35 -5.89
N VAL A 263 -8.53 2.03 -5.78
CA VAL A 263 -7.95 1.20 -6.84
C VAL A 263 -8.92 0.08 -7.20
N ILE A 264 -8.91 -0.37 -8.45
CA ILE A 264 -9.66 -1.57 -8.85
C ILE A 264 -8.68 -2.74 -8.86
N SER A 265 -8.93 -3.72 -7.99
CA SER A 265 -8.29 -5.03 -8.06
C SER A 265 -8.98 -5.85 -9.14
N VAL A 266 -8.21 -6.40 -10.08
CA VAL A 266 -8.69 -7.24 -11.18
C VAL A 266 -8.03 -8.60 -11.06
N GLY A 267 -8.82 -9.68 -11.18
CA GLY A 267 -8.28 -11.05 -11.17
C GLY A 267 -7.39 -11.33 -12.39
N ASN A 268 -7.99 -11.33 -13.58
CA ASN A 268 -7.30 -11.36 -14.87
C ASN A 268 -7.80 -10.21 -15.75
N ASP A 269 -6.88 -9.43 -16.31
CA ASP A 269 -7.19 -8.26 -17.14
C ASP A 269 -7.40 -8.61 -18.61
N SER A 270 -7.01 -9.83 -19.01
CA SER A 270 -7.15 -10.35 -20.37
C SER A 270 -7.89 -11.68 -20.35
N ILE A 271 -9.08 -11.72 -20.95
CA ILE A 271 -9.97 -12.89 -20.92
C ILE A 271 -10.47 -13.26 -22.32
N CYS A 272 -10.95 -14.49 -22.47
CA CYS A 272 -11.59 -14.91 -23.72
C CYS A 272 -13.05 -14.44 -23.76
N ALA A 273 -13.58 -14.18 -24.95
CA ALA A 273 -14.99 -13.80 -25.10
C ALA A 273 -15.93 -14.79 -24.37
N GLY A 274 -16.76 -14.25 -23.47
CA GLY A 274 -17.71 -15.02 -22.69
C GLY A 274 -17.16 -15.72 -21.44
N THR A 275 -15.86 -15.65 -21.18
CA THR A 275 -15.29 -16.02 -19.87
C THR A 275 -15.44 -14.86 -18.88
N CYS A 276 -15.17 -15.11 -17.59
CA CYS A 276 -15.40 -14.14 -16.54
C CYS A 276 -14.13 -13.87 -15.73
N THR A 277 -14.06 -12.67 -15.16
CA THR A 277 -13.03 -12.23 -14.21
C THR A 277 -13.69 -11.48 -13.07
N ASP A 278 -13.03 -11.45 -11.91
CA ASP A 278 -13.53 -10.70 -10.76
C ASP A 278 -12.87 -9.32 -10.71
N ILE A 279 -13.68 -8.30 -10.38
CA ILE A 279 -13.22 -6.94 -10.11
C ILE A 279 -13.73 -6.46 -8.75
N GLU A 280 -12.92 -5.70 -8.03
CA GLU A 280 -13.27 -5.16 -6.71
C GLU A 280 -12.65 -3.76 -6.54
N ALA A 281 -13.40 -2.79 -6.03
CA ALA A 281 -12.86 -1.51 -5.62
C ALA A 281 -12.28 -1.63 -4.21
N VAL A 282 -10.98 -1.42 -4.09
CA VAL A 282 -10.24 -1.42 -2.83
C VAL A 282 -9.95 0.02 -2.44
N LEU A 283 -10.34 0.40 -1.22
CA LEU A 283 -10.12 1.72 -0.65
C LEU A 283 -9.84 1.56 0.84
N SER A 284 -8.68 2.02 1.31
CA SER A 284 -8.37 2.12 2.74
C SER A 284 -8.68 3.52 3.24
N SER A 285 -9.75 3.65 4.03
CA SER A 285 -10.11 4.88 4.71
C SER A 285 -10.98 4.54 5.91
N CYS A 286 -10.98 5.38 6.95
CA CYS A 286 -11.90 5.23 8.06
C CYS A 286 -13.27 5.88 7.80
N LEU A 287 -13.43 6.63 6.69
CA LEU A 287 -14.72 7.16 6.26
C LEU A 287 -15.52 6.13 5.46
N ALA A 288 -16.84 6.30 5.46
CA ALA A 288 -17.73 5.54 4.61
C ALA A 288 -17.86 6.22 3.24
N TYR A 289 -17.81 5.43 2.16
CA TYR A 289 -17.91 5.93 0.79
C TYR A 289 -19.13 5.36 0.07
N ASN A 290 -19.73 6.18 -0.78
CA ASN A 290 -20.71 5.77 -1.78
C ASN A 290 -19.99 5.38 -3.08
N TYR A 291 -20.40 4.28 -3.69
CA TYR A 291 -19.82 3.74 -4.92
C TYR A 291 -20.79 3.87 -6.09
N SER A 292 -20.29 4.33 -7.22
CA SER A 292 -21.03 4.38 -8.48
C SER A 292 -20.19 3.77 -9.59
N TRP A 293 -20.63 2.63 -10.10
CA TRP A 293 -19.94 1.91 -11.16
C TRP A 293 -20.57 2.15 -12.53
N THR A 294 -19.77 2.05 -13.59
CA THR A 294 -20.27 1.90 -14.96
C THR A 294 -20.75 0.46 -15.21
N GLN A 295 -21.24 0.18 -16.42
CA GLN A 295 -21.69 -1.16 -16.84
C GLN A 295 -22.82 -1.77 -15.97
N GLY A 296 -23.56 -0.94 -15.22
CA GLY A 296 -24.72 -1.37 -14.44
C GLY A 296 -24.37 -2.19 -13.20
N LEU A 297 -23.12 -2.16 -12.73
CA LEU A 297 -22.72 -2.88 -11.52
C LEU A 297 -23.35 -2.25 -10.25
N PRO A 298 -23.58 -3.05 -9.19
CA PRO A 298 -24.14 -2.57 -7.93
C PRO A 298 -23.30 -1.47 -7.26
N SER A 299 -23.96 -0.59 -6.51
CA SER A 299 -23.33 0.50 -5.74
C SER A 299 -22.65 0.06 -4.45
N ASN A 300 -21.73 -0.92 -4.53
CA ASN A 300 -20.91 -1.40 -3.41
C ASN A 300 -19.48 -1.70 -3.92
N PRO A 301 -18.49 -1.96 -3.05
CA PRO A 301 -17.11 -2.18 -3.50
C PRO A 301 -16.89 -3.48 -4.28
N GLY A 302 -17.85 -4.42 -4.28
CA GLY A 302 -17.69 -5.76 -4.85
C GLY A 302 -17.30 -6.79 -3.79
N PRO A 303 -16.63 -7.89 -4.18
CA PRO A 303 -16.21 -8.22 -5.54
C PRO A 303 -17.38 -8.49 -6.50
N PHE A 304 -17.20 -8.21 -7.79
CA PHE A 304 -18.14 -8.51 -8.87
C PHE A 304 -17.51 -9.42 -9.92
N THR A 305 -18.20 -10.49 -10.28
CA THR A 305 -17.83 -11.32 -11.43
C THR A 305 -18.40 -10.71 -12.70
N VAL A 306 -17.53 -10.31 -13.62
CA VAL A 306 -17.89 -9.69 -14.90
C VAL A 306 -17.47 -10.57 -16.08
N CYS A 307 -18.34 -10.69 -17.09
CA CYS A 307 -18.12 -11.58 -18.24
C CYS A 307 -18.31 -10.80 -19.57
N PRO A 308 -17.47 -9.80 -19.87
CA PRO A 308 -17.59 -9.03 -21.09
C PRO A 308 -17.32 -9.89 -22.35
N ILE A 309 -18.03 -9.59 -23.44
CA ILE A 309 -17.84 -10.22 -24.76
C ILE A 309 -17.00 -9.37 -25.73
N VAL A 310 -16.73 -8.12 -25.34
CA VAL A 310 -15.87 -7.17 -26.05
C VAL A 310 -15.05 -6.41 -25.01
N THR A 311 -13.87 -5.91 -25.39
CA THR A 311 -13.04 -5.10 -24.47
C THR A 311 -13.88 -3.98 -23.86
N THR A 312 -13.93 -3.95 -22.53
CA THR A 312 -14.86 -3.10 -21.79
C THR A 312 -14.15 -2.40 -20.64
N ASP A 313 -14.42 -1.10 -20.50
CA ASP A 313 -13.94 -0.29 -19.39
C ASP A 313 -14.95 -0.27 -18.23
N TYR A 314 -14.45 -0.58 -17.04
CA TYR A 314 -15.16 -0.50 -15.77
C TYR A 314 -14.58 0.67 -14.98
N THR A 315 -15.42 1.68 -14.73
CA THR A 315 -15.04 2.86 -13.94
C THR A 315 -15.85 2.86 -12.66
N VAL A 316 -15.15 2.99 -11.53
CA VAL A 316 -15.77 3.26 -10.24
C VAL A 316 -15.54 4.72 -9.88
N LYS A 317 -16.59 5.39 -9.45
CA LYS A 317 -16.53 6.70 -8.82
C LYS A 317 -16.90 6.55 -7.35
N VAL A 318 -16.06 7.10 -6.47
CA VAL A 318 -16.28 7.10 -5.03
C VAL A 318 -16.47 8.52 -4.52
N GLN A 319 -17.38 8.66 -3.55
CA GLN A 319 -17.63 9.92 -2.86
C GLN A 319 -17.90 9.63 -1.39
N ASP A 320 -17.20 10.34 -0.49
CA ASP A 320 -17.47 10.26 0.95
C ASP A 320 -18.95 10.55 1.24
N VAL A 321 -19.55 9.81 2.19
CA VAL A 321 -20.97 9.93 2.55
C VAL A 321 -21.33 11.35 3.01
N GLY A 322 -20.40 12.08 3.64
CA GLY A 322 -20.59 13.47 4.03
C GLY A 322 -20.56 14.46 2.87
N GLY A 323 -20.08 14.06 1.69
CA GLY A 323 -20.01 14.91 0.48
C GLY A 323 -19.03 16.09 0.61
N THR A 324 -18.16 16.07 1.61
CA THR A 324 -17.24 17.18 1.92
C THR A 324 -15.90 17.05 1.19
N GLY A 325 -15.47 15.82 0.93
CA GLY A 325 -14.24 15.53 0.19
C GLY A 325 -14.40 15.56 -1.33
N PRO A 326 -13.29 15.74 -2.07
CA PRO A 326 -13.31 15.61 -3.53
C PRO A 326 -13.69 14.17 -3.93
N PRO A 327 -14.54 13.98 -4.96
CA PRO A 327 -14.78 12.65 -5.51
C PRO A 327 -13.51 12.11 -6.17
N ASP A 328 -13.31 10.80 -6.10
CA ASP A 328 -12.27 10.11 -6.87
C ASP A 328 -12.89 9.13 -7.87
N SER A 329 -12.18 8.85 -8.96
CA SER A 329 -12.61 7.88 -9.96
C SER A 329 -11.43 7.18 -10.61
N VAL A 330 -11.54 5.87 -10.72
CA VAL A 330 -10.53 5.01 -11.36
C VAL A 330 -11.20 4.09 -12.39
N THR A 331 -10.49 3.79 -13.46
CA THR A 331 -10.94 2.92 -14.56
C THR A 331 -10.00 1.72 -14.68
N ALA A 332 -10.59 0.53 -14.82
CA ALA A 332 -9.91 -0.69 -15.23
C ALA A 332 -10.48 -1.17 -16.56
N THR A 333 -9.61 -1.53 -17.50
CA THR A 333 -9.97 -2.10 -18.80
C THR A 333 -9.83 -3.61 -18.74
N ILE A 334 -10.90 -4.33 -19.08
CA ILE A 334 -10.84 -5.79 -19.30
C ILE A 334 -10.75 -6.03 -20.80
N TYR A 335 -9.60 -6.55 -21.24
CA TYR A 335 -9.34 -6.89 -22.62
C TYR A 335 -9.99 -8.24 -22.97
N VAL A 336 -10.81 -8.24 -24.01
CA VAL A 336 -11.46 -9.46 -24.48
C VAL A 336 -10.82 -9.90 -25.79
N ILE A 337 -10.29 -11.12 -25.79
CA ILE A 337 -9.70 -11.77 -26.95
C ILE A 337 -10.69 -12.80 -27.48
N ASP A 338 -11.04 -12.68 -28.75
CA ASP A 338 -11.94 -13.60 -29.46
C ASP A 338 -11.27 -14.04 -30.77
N PRO A 339 -10.37 -15.04 -30.73
CA PRO A 339 -9.80 -15.58 -31.95
C PRO A 339 -10.89 -16.30 -32.73
N GLN A 340 -11.02 -16.00 -34.02
CA GLN A 340 -11.98 -16.62 -34.93
C GLN A 340 -11.24 -17.07 -36.19
N ILE A 341 -11.35 -18.36 -36.52
CA ILE A 341 -10.87 -18.89 -37.79
C ILE A 341 -11.89 -18.49 -38.88
N ILE A 342 -11.40 -17.85 -39.94
CA ILE A 342 -12.26 -17.34 -41.02
C ILE A 342 -12.63 -18.47 -42.00
N ASN A 343 -11.75 -19.46 -42.14
CA ASN A 343 -12.04 -20.64 -42.96
C ASN A 343 -13.20 -21.45 -42.38
N ASN A 344 -14.02 -22.02 -43.25
CA ASN A 344 -15.04 -23.00 -42.86
C ASN A 344 -14.45 -24.41 -42.92
N ASP A 345 -15.08 -25.33 -42.18
CA ASP A 345 -14.79 -26.76 -42.29
C ASP A 345 -14.76 -27.20 -43.77
N THR A 346 -13.69 -27.89 -44.16
CA THR A 346 -13.45 -28.22 -45.57
C THR A 346 -12.95 -29.65 -45.75
N THR A 347 -13.00 -30.12 -46.99
CA THR A 347 -12.46 -31.43 -47.39
C THR A 347 -11.51 -31.24 -48.56
N VAL A 348 -10.29 -31.74 -48.41
CA VAL A 348 -9.18 -31.63 -49.38
C VAL A 348 -8.62 -33.00 -49.70
N CYS A 349 -7.89 -33.13 -50.80
CA CYS A 349 -7.17 -34.33 -51.17
C CYS A 349 -5.78 -34.32 -50.54
N GLN A 350 -5.26 -35.48 -50.14
CA GLN A 350 -3.91 -35.59 -49.60
C GLN A 350 -2.85 -35.05 -50.57
N SER A 351 -3.08 -35.24 -51.88
CA SER A 351 -2.25 -34.75 -52.97
C SER A 351 -2.40 -33.26 -53.28
N ASP A 352 -3.27 -32.52 -52.58
CA ASP A 352 -3.42 -31.07 -52.80
C ASP A 352 -2.19 -30.30 -52.30
N ASN A 353 -1.85 -29.21 -53.00
CA ASN A 353 -0.78 -28.30 -52.61
C ASN A 353 -1.05 -27.64 -51.24
N PRO A 354 -0.01 -27.26 -50.48
CA PRO A 354 -0.16 -26.52 -49.24
C PRO A 354 -0.88 -25.18 -49.43
N PHE A 355 -1.67 -24.77 -48.43
CA PHE A 355 -2.39 -23.50 -48.44
C PHE A 355 -2.44 -22.86 -47.04
N ASP A 356 -2.61 -21.54 -47.00
CA ASP A 356 -2.64 -20.78 -45.75
C ASP A 356 -4.06 -20.64 -45.20
N LEU A 357 -4.19 -20.85 -43.90
CA LEU A 357 -5.40 -20.57 -43.14
C LEU A 357 -5.43 -19.10 -42.69
N LEU A 358 -6.64 -18.57 -42.49
CA LEU A 358 -6.90 -17.19 -42.13
C LEU A 358 -7.67 -17.14 -40.81
N ALA A 359 -7.26 -16.23 -39.94
CA ALA A 359 -7.93 -15.97 -38.67
C ALA A 359 -7.98 -14.47 -38.37
N ASN A 360 -8.92 -14.09 -37.50
CA ASN A 360 -9.07 -12.74 -36.98
C ASN A 360 -9.31 -12.77 -35.46
N PRO A 361 -8.61 -11.95 -34.65
CA PRO A 361 -7.45 -11.12 -35.00
C PRO A 361 -6.26 -11.94 -35.53
N THR A 362 -5.38 -11.31 -36.31
CA THR A 362 -4.10 -11.91 -36.73
C THR A 362 -3.05 -11.81 -35.62
N GLY A 363 -2.01 -12.66 -35.65
CA GLY A 363 -0.89 -12.64 -34.69
C GLY A 363 -0.89 -13.78 -33.66
N GLY A 364 -1.88 -14.69 -33.73
CA GLY A 364 -1.88 -15.95 -32.99
C GLY A 364 -1.04 -17.04 -33.65
N PHE A 365 -1.14 -18.24 -33.10
CA PHE A 365 -0.41 -19.42 -33.56
C PHE A 365 -1.36 -20.54 -33.97
N TRP A 366 -0.98 -21.25 -35.02
CA TRP A 366 -1.67 -22.43 -35.53
C TRP A 366 -1.04 -23.70 -35.00
N ARG A 367 -1.87 -24.69 -34.66
CA ARG A 367 -1.44 -26.02 -34.22
C ARG A 367 -2.41 -27.09 -34.69
N GLY A 368 -1.87 -28.20 -35.17
CA GLY A 368 -2.65 -29.37 -35.57
C GLY A 368 -1.85 -30.24 -36.54
N PRO A 369 -2.33 -31.45 -36.86
CA PRO A 369 -1.79 -32.25 -37.95
C PRO A 369 -1.78 -31.43 -39.24
N GLY A 370 -0.72 -31.56 -40.06
CA GLY A 370 -0.62 -30.84 -41.33
C GLY A 370 -0.13 -29.40 -41.25
N ILE A 371 -0.06 -28.77 -40.07
CA ILE A 371 0.47 -27.41 -39.94
C ILE A 371 1.99 -27.43 -40.07
N THR A 372 2.50 -26.85 -41.15
CA THR A 372 3.94 -26.77 -41.48
C THR A 372 4.55 -25.42 -41.11
N ASP A 373 3.76 -24.35 -41.10
CA ASP A 373 4.14 -23.04 -40.55
C ASP A 373 3.11 -22.59 -39.51
N SER A 374 3.52 -22.52 -38.25
CA SER A 374 2.64 -22.17 -37.12
C SER A 374 2.31 -20.68 -37.01
N ILE A 375 3.04 -19.80 -37.71
CA ILE A 375 2.82 -18.34 -37.64
C ILE A 375 1.87 -17.92 -38.76
N ILE A 376 2.14 -18.38 -39.98
CA ILE A 376 1.31 -18.07 -41.15
C ILE A 376 0.04 -18.94 -41.16
N GLY A 377 0.13 -20.18 -40.68
CA GLY A 377 -0.97 -21.13 -40.72
C GLY A 377 -1.00 -21.99 -41.98
N THR A 378 0.17 -22.29 -42.54
CA THR A 378 0.29 -23.12 -43.75
C THR A 378 -0.05 -24.58 -43.42
N PHE A 379 -1.16 -25.06 -43.97
CA PHE A 379 -1.61 -26.44 -43.88
C PHE A 379 -1.17 -27.23 -45.12
N HIS A 380 -0.49 -28.35 -44.92
CA HIS A 380 -0.07 -29.29 -45.95
C HIS A 380 -0.83 -30.61 -45.79
N PRO A 381 -1.78 -30.92 -46.71
CA PRO A 381 -2.63 -32.11 -46.65
C PRO A 381 -1.84 -33.42 -46.56
N ASP A 382 -0.78 -33.57 -47.37
CA ASP A 382 0.06 -34.76 -47.34
C ASP A 382 0.68 -35.03 -45.96
N THR A 383 1.28 -34.02 -45.32
CA THR A 383 1.86 -34.17 -43.97
C THR A 383 0.83 -34.40 -42.88
N ALA A 384 -0.43 -34.00 -43.09
CA ALA A 384 -1.53 -34.30 -42.16
C ALA A 384 -1.91 -35.78 -42.21
N GLY A 385 -1.75 -36.41 -43.38
CA GLY A 385 -2.24 -37.74 -43.69
C GLY A 385 -3.77 -37.79 -43.80
N PRO A 386 -4.33 -38.93 -44.27
CA PRO A 386 -5.76 -39.08 -44.43
C PRO A 386 -6.51 -39.12 -43.10
N GLY A 387 -7.71 -38.52 -43.07
CA GLY A 387 -8.57 -38.51 -41.89
C GLY A 387 -9.19 -37.14 -41.59
N LEU A 388 -9.93 -37.07 -40.48
CA LEU A 388 -10.47 -35.82 -39.95
C LEU A 388 -9.47 -35.24 -38.94
N HIS A 389 -9.05 -34.01 -39.17
CA HIS A 389 -8.11 -33.30 -38.32
C HIS A 389 -8.73 -32.03 -37.75
N ASP A 390 -8.56 -31.83 -36.45
CA ASP A 390 -8.87 -30.56 -35.78
C ASP A 390 -7.63 -29.66 -35.83
N ILE A 391 -7.79 -28.46 -36.39
CA ILE A 391 -6.78 -27.41 -36.46
C ILE A 391 -7.17 -26.31 -35.48
N LEU A 392 -6.25 -25.99 -34.58
CA LEU A 392 -6.43 -25.00 -33.53
C LEU A 392 -5.72 -23.70 -33.91
N TYR A 393 -6.42 -22.58 -33.81
CA TYR A 393 -5.82 -21.25 -33.80
C TYR A 393 -5.96 -20.66 -32.41
N PHE A 394 -4.87 -20.24 -31.79
CA PHE A 394 -4.89 -19.72 -30.42
C PHE A 394 -4.07 -18.45 -30.26
N MET A 395 -4.52 -17.58 -29.34
CA MET A 395 -3.83 -16.35 -28.96
C MET A 395 -3.56 -16.32 -27.45
N ASP A 396 -2.38 -15.84 -27.09
CA ASP A 396 -1.89 -15.69 -25.72
C ASP A 396 -2.00 -16.95 -24.84
N GLY A 397 -2.09 -18.13 -25.47
CA GLY A 397 -2.17 -19.42 -24.79
C GLY A 397 -3.48 -19.70 -24.04
N MET A 398 -4.46 -18.80 -24.10
CA MET A 398 -5.73 -18.94 -23.36
C MET A 398 -6.93 -19.13 -24.27
N CYS A 399 -7.03 -18.33 -25.34
CA CYS A 399 -8.20 -18.29 -26.20
C CYS A 399 -7.89 -19.02 -27.48
N ALA A 400 -8.81 -19.87 -27.92
CA ALA A 400 -8.63 -20.66 -29.13
C ALA A 400 -9.95 -20.90 -29.86
N ASP A 401 -9.82 -21.06 -31.17
CA ASP A 401 -10.88 -21.51 -32.06
C ASP A 401 -10.41 -22.74 -32.85
N THR A 402 -11.35 -23.56 -33.30
CA THR A 402 -11.07 -24.86 -33.91
C THR A 402 -11.76 -24.99 -35.27
N LEU A 403 -10.98 -25.40 -36.27
CA LEU A 403 -11.41 -25.70 -37.62
C LEU A 403 -11.24 -27.20 -37.90
N ARG A 404 -12.22 -27.82 -38.58
CA ARG A 404 -12.07 -29.21 -39.04
C ARG A 404 -11.71 -29.30 -40.51
N ILE A 405 -10.65 -30.05 -40.80
CA ILE A 405 -10.24 -30.37 -42.17
C ILE A 405 -10.28 -31.88 -42.35
N THR A 406 -11.05 -32.34 -43.34
CA THR A 406 -11.04 -33.75 -43.76
C THR A 406 -10.07 -33.92 -44.92
N VAL A 407 -9.03 -34.73 -44.73
CA VAL A 407 -8.09 -35.09 -45.79
C VAL A 407 -8.50 -36.46 -46.35
N LYS A 408 -8.85 -36.49 -47.64
CA LYS A 408 -9.12 -37.71 -48.37
C LYS A 408 -7.79 -38.36 -48.75
N GLU A 409 -7.65 -39.65 -48.45
CA GLU A 409 -6.51 -40.46 -48.87
C GLU A 409 -6.35 -40.42 -50.39
N MET A 410 -5.14 -40.10 -50.83
CA MET A 410 -4.74 -40.08 -52.23
C MET A 410 -3.21 -40.22 -52.27
N ASP A 411 -2.75 -41.35 -52.79
CA ASP A 411 -1.34 -41.67 -53.04
C ASP A 411 -1.26 -42.44 -54.36
N ALA A 412 -0.70 -41.85 -55.42
CA ALA A 412 -0.46 -42.54 -56.70
C ALA A 412 0.67 -43.57 -56.60
N GLY A 413 1.41 -43.59 -55.49
CA GLY A 413 2.58 -44.41 -55.26
C GLY A 413 3.84 -43.77 -55.84
N LEU A 414 4.99 -44.26 -55.37
CA LEU A 414 6.30 -43.86 -55.88
C LEU A 414 6.43 -44.08 -57.40
N ASP A 415 7.26 -43.27 -58.04
CA ASP A 415 7.63 -43.43 -59.44
C ASP A 415 8.17 -44.84 -59.75
N GLU A 416 7.90 -45.29 -60.97
CA GLU A 416 8.29 -46.63 -61.47
C GLU A 416 9.09 -46.52 -62.78
N ALA A 417 9.83 -47.57 -63.10
CA ALA A 417 10.65 -47.63 -64.31
C ALA A 417 10.47 -48.95 -65.08
N ALA A 418 10.69 -48.89 -66.39
CA ALA A 418 10.67 -50.08 -67.24
C ALA A 418 11.60 -49.97 -68.45
N CYS A 419 12.06 -51.11 -68.97
CA CYS A 419 12.80 -51.16 -70.22
C CYS A 419 11.87 -51.00 -71.43
N PRO A 420 12.30 -50.32 -72.51
CA PRO A 420 11.54 -50.20 -73.74
C PRO A 420 11.21 -51.58 -74.33
N GLY A 421 9.94 -51.81 -74.67
CA GLY A 421 9.42 -53.06 -75.23
C GLY A 421 9.34 -54.22 -74.23
N SER A 422 9.50 -53.96 -72.92
CA SER A 422 9.25 -54.98 -71.89
C SER A 422 7.76 -55.33 -71.79
N PRO A 423 7.39 -56.52 -71.27
CA PRO A 423 5.99 -56.89 -71.12
C PRO A 423 5.20 -55.87 -70.29
N PRO A 424 3.93 -55.58 -70.63
CA PRO A 424 3.07 -54.71 -69.82
C PRO A 424 2.98 -55.18 -68.38
N PHE A 425 3.00 -54.24 -67.44
CA PHE A 425 2.96 -54.51 -66.00
C PHE A 425 1.87 -53.67 -65.32
N MET A 426 1.45 -54.12 -64.14
CA MET A 426 0.51 -53.38 -63.31
C MET A 426 1.29 -52.38 -62.49
N VAL A 427 0.95 -51.08 -62.60
CA VAL A 427 1.48 -50.09 -61.67
C VAL A 427 1.06 -50.43 -60.24
N SER A 428 1.91 -50.10 -59.28
CA SER A 428 1.78 -50.55 -57.89
C SER A 428 1.93 -49.41 -56.89
N GLY A 429 1.71 -49.72 -55.60
CA GLY A 429 1.95 -48.78 -54.50
C GLY A 429 0.93 -47.66 -54.35
N PHE A 430 -0.14 -47.64 -55.15
CA PHE A 430 -1.19 -46.63 -55.06
C PHE A 430 -2.23 -46.96 -53.99
N SER A 431 -2.80 -45.93 -53.38
CA SER A 431 -3.91 -45.98 -52.43
C SER A 431 -4.82 -44.76 -52.64
N PRO A 432 -6.15 -44.85 -52.47
CA PRO A 432 -6.96 -46.02 -52.11
C PRO A 432 -7.13 -47.01 -53.25
N MET A 433 -7.53 -48.26 -52.98
CA MET A 433 -7.88 -49.22 -54.05
C MET A 433 -9.22 -48.88 -54.72
N GLY A 434 -9.33 -49.13 -56.03
CA GLY A 434 -10.60 -49.07 -56.79
C GLY A 434 -10.83 -47.78 -57.59
N GLY A 435 -9.81 -46.91 -57.70
CA GLY A 435 -9.79 -45.78 -58.61
C GLY A 435 -9.44 -46.18 -60.04
N VAL A 436 -9.22 -45.16 -60.87
CA VAL A 436 -9.01 -45.31 -62.31
C VAL A 436 -7.74 -44.57 -62.72
N TRP A 437 -6.93 -45.22 -63.57
CA TRP A 437 -5.75 -44.61 -64.18
C TRP A 437 -6.07 -43.95 -65.52
N SER A 438 -5.39 -42.85 -65.82
CA SER A 438 -5.47 -42.15 -67.09
C SER A 438 -4.11 -41.59 -67.50
N GLY A 439 -3.92 -41.30 -68.78
CA GLY A 439 -2.64 -40.84 -69.34
C GLY A 439 -2.21 -41.68 -70.54
N ASP A 440 -1.02 -41.37 -71.05
CA ASP A 440 -0.46 -42.09 -72.18
C ASP A 440 0.08 -43.46 -71.74
N SER A 441 -0.06 -44.46 -72.62
CA SER A 441 0.47 -45.83 -72.43
C SER A 441 -0.08 -46.61 -71.22
N ILE A 442 -1.15 -46.14 -70.56
CA ILE A 442 -1.80 -46.83 -69.43
C ILE A 442 -3.28 -47.13 -69.70
N GLN A 443 -3.73 -48.31 -69.29
CA GLN A 443 -5.16 -48.67 -69.30
C GLN A 443 -5.84 -48.25 -67.99
N PRO A 444 -7.17 -48.04 -67.98
CA PRO A 444 -7.92 -47.64 -66.78
C PRO A 444 -7.74 -48.51 -65.53
N ASN A 445 -7.42 -49.79 -65.74
CA ASN A 445 -7.15 -50.76 -64.67
C ASN A 445 -5.72 -50.68 -64.11
N GLY A 446 -4.85 -49.81 -64.62
CA GLY A 446 -3.46 -49.67 -64.20
C GLY A 446 -2.45 -50.52 -64.97
N LEU A 447 -2.84 -51.18 -66.07
CA LEU A 447 -1.89 -51.90 -66.93
C LEU A 447 -1.12 -50.92 -67.82
N PHE A 448 0.16 -50.73 -67.54
CA PHE A 448 1.07 -49.85 -68.28
C PHE A 448 1.85 -50.62 -69.36
N ASN A 449 1.98 -50.04 -70.55
CA ASN A 449 2.69 -50.64 -71.69
C ASN A 449 3.94 -49.81 -72.08
N PRO A 450 5.17 -50.26 -71.72
CA PRO A 450 6.40 -49.49 -71.92
C PRO A 450 7.01 -49.67 -73.33
N ASP A 451 6.28 -49.37 -74.40
CA ASP A 451 6.74 -49.65 -75.78
C ASP A 451 7.86 -48.72 -76.27
N THR A 452 7.82 -47.43 -75.92
CA THR A 452 8.75 -46.41 -76.43
C THR A 452 9.45 -45.67 -75.30
N ASN A 453 10.70 -45.24 -75.53
CA ASN A 453 11.43 -44.46 -74.55
C ASN A 453 10.73 -43.12 -74.29
N GLY A 454 10.64 -42.74 -73.02
CA GLY A 454 10.00 -41.50 -72.61
C GLY A 454 9.75 -41.46 -71.10
N VAL A 455 9.34 -40.28 -70.63
CA VAL A 455 8.81 -40.10 -69.28
C VAL A 455 7.31 -39.91 -69.42
N TYR A 456 6.55 -40.81 -68.82
CA TYR A 456 5.09 -40.82 -68.90
C TYR A 456 4.52 -40.31 -67.58
N THR A 457 3.70 -39.27 -67.65
CA THR A 457 2.89 -38.81 -66.52
C THR A 457 1.54 -39.50 -66.61
N ILE A 458 1.26 -40.37 -65.62
CA ILE A 458 -0.01 -41.07 -65.48
C ILE A 458 -0.73 -40.53 -64.26
N THR A 459 -2.04 -40.34 -64.35
CA THR A 459 -2.85 -39.76 -63.28
C THR A 459 -3.79 -40.81 -62.70
N TYR A 460 -3.70 -41.03 -61.39
CA TYR A 460 -4.66 -41.83 -60.65
C TYR A 460 -5.82 -40.94 -60.19
N THR A 461 -7.06 -41.39 -60.32
CA THR A 461 -8.25 -40.65 -59.86
C THR A 461 -9.14 -41.53 -58.99
N PHE A 462 -9.53 -41.03 -57.81
CA PHE A 462 -10.45 -41.69 -56.90
C PHE A 462 -11.30 -40.69 -56.11
N ASN A 463 -12.63 -40.84 -56.10
CA ASN A 463 -13.58 -40.03 -55.32
C ASN A 463 -13.39 -38.50 -55.39
N GLY A 464 -13.01 -38.00 -56.58
CA GLY A 464 -12.80 -36.58 -56.87
C GLY A 464 -11.39 -36.06 -56.55
N CYS A 465 -10.50 -36.91 -56.06
CA CYS A 465 -9.08 -36.63 -55.89
C CYS A 465 -8.28 -37.23 -57.04
N SER A 466 -7.18 -36.57 -57.39
CA SER A 466 -6.25 -37.06 -58.40
C SER A 466 -4.81 -36.76 -58.01
N GLU A 467 -3.90 -37.61 -58.48
CA GLU A 467 -2.47 -37.45 -58.27
C GLU A 467 -1.72 -38.08 -59.43
N ASP A 468 -0.59 -37.47 -59.77
CA ASP A 468 0.26 -37.89 -60.87
C ASP A 468 1.39 -38.79 -60.37
N LYS A 469 1.71 -39.80 -61.16
CA LYS A 469 2.86 -40.69 -60.99
C LYS A 469 3.67 -40.69 -62.28
N LEU A 470 4.99 -40.70 -62.17
CA LEU A 470 5.86 -40.81 -63.32
C LEU A 470 6.26 -42.27 -63.57
N VAL A 471 6.25 -42.65 -64.84
CA VAL A 471 6.82 -43.91 -65.31
C VAL A 471 7.93 -43.60 -66.31
N TYR A 472 9.16 -43.99 -65.96
CA TYR A 472 10.34 -43.77 -66.78
C TYR A 472 10.61 -45.00 -67.64
N VAL A 473 10.51 -44.85 -68.96
CA VAL A 473 10.82 -45.91 -69.92
C VAL A 473 12.13 -45.57 -70.62
N ASP A 474 13.19 -46.28 -70.26
CA ASP A 474 14.50 -46.12 -70.91
C ASP A 474 15.38 -47.37 -70.72
N ASN A 475 16.41 -47.50 -71.54
CA ASN A 475 17.40 -48.55 -71.36
C ASN A 475 18.16 -48.32 -70.06
N ILE A 476 18.37 -49.39 -69.30
CA ILE A 476 19.19 -49.34 -68.08
C ILE A 476 20.61 -48.92 -68.45
N ALA A 477 21.05 -47.80 -67.89
CA ALA A 477 22.44 -47.36 -67.90
C ALA A 477 22.85 -46.98 -66.47
N GLY A 478 23.96 -47.54 -66.01
CA GLY A 478 24.56 -47.25 -64.71
C GLY A 478 26.09 -47.13 -64.85
N PRO A 479 26.80 -46.70 -63.80
CA PRO A 479 28.23 -46.52 -63.84
C PRO A 479 28.91 -47.87 -64.09
N THR A 480 29.71 -47.95 -65.15
CA THR A 480 30.53 -49.13 -65.47
C THR A 480 31.82 -49.20 -64.63
N GLN A 481 32.01 -48.29 -63.66
CA GLN A 481 33.32 -48.03 -63.05
C GLN A 481 33.36 -48.06 -61.50
N MET A 482 32.26 -48.37 -60.81
CA MET A 482 32.28 -48.52 -59.34
C MET A 482 32.52 -49.98 -58.94
N ASP A 483 33.65 -50.54 -59.35
CA ASP A 483 34.06 -51.92 -59.01
C ASP A 483 34.78 -52.00 -57.65
N THR A 484 35.22 -50.87 -57.08
CA THR A 484 35.89 -50.83 -55.76
C THR A 484 35.73 -49.49 -55.07
N VAL A 485 35.22 -49.50 -53.83
CA VAL A 485 35.05 -48.33 -52.96
C VAL A 485 35.64 -48.62 -51.57
N CYS A 486 36.12 -47.60 -50.86
CA CYS A 486 36.60 -47.76 -49.48
C CYS A 486 35.42 -47.90 -48.52
N GLU A 487 35.50 -48.83 -47.57
CA GLU A 487 34.51 -49.01 -46.48
C GLU A 487 34.27 -47.74 -45.64
N SER A 488 35.27 -46.83 -45.60
CA SER A 488 35.17 -45.56 -44.89
C SER A 488 34.49 -44.44 -45.67
N LEU A 489 34.01 -44.68 -46.90
CA LEU A 489 33.29 -43.67 -47.65
C LEU A 489 31.90 -43.43 -47.04
N PRO A 490 31.42 -42.18 -47.00
CA PRO A 490 30.05 -41.89 -46.60
C PRO A 490 29.04 -42.52 -47.57
N PRO A 491 27.78 -42.74 -47.15
CA PRO A 491 26.73 -43.23 -48.02
C PRO A 491 26.57 -42.37 -49.28
N TYR A 492 26.34 -43.01 -50.41
CA TYR A 492 26.17 -42.33 -51.70
C TYR A 492 25.10 -43.03 -52.56
N ASP A 493 24.45 -42.27 -53.44
CA ASP A 493 23.46 -42.80 -54.37
C ASP A 493 24.15 -43.37 -55.61
N ILE A 494 23.79 -44.59 -56.00
CA ILE A 494 24.29 -45.21 -57.22
C ILE A 494 23.56 -44.57 -58.41
N PRO A 495 24.23 -43.81 -59.29
CA PRO A 495 23.55 -43.12 -60.39
C PRO A 495 23.06 -44.13 -61.42
N ILE A 496 21.75 -44.32 -61.55
CA ILE A 496 21.15 -45.19 -62.58
C ILE A 496 20.12 -44.41 -63.37
N THR A 497 20.03 -44.72 -64.66
CA THR A 497 18.96 -44.26 -65.54
C THR A 497 18.28 -45.49 -66.16
N PRO A 498 16.95 -45.54 -66.24
CA PRO A 498 15.99 -44.58 -65.67
C PRO A 498 15.88 -44.66 -64.13
N PHE A 499 15.42 -43.57 -63.49
CA PHE A 499 15.00 -43.58 -62.08
C PHE A 499 13.66 -44.30 -61.94
N GLY A 500 13.39 -44.95 -60.80
CA GLY A 500 12.11 -45.63 -60.53
C GLY A 500 12.20 -47.15 -60.31
N GLY A 501 13.38 -47.75 -60.45
CA GLY A 501 13.65 -49.12 -60.00
C GLY A 501 13.71 -49.25 -58.47
N ARG A 502 13.85 -50.47 -57.95
CA ARG A 502 14.10 -50.73 -56.53
C ARG A 502 15.43 -51.45 -56.31
N TRP A 503 16.21 -50.91 -55.38
CA TRP A 503 17.54 -51.41 -55.04
C TRP A 503 17.49 -52.43 -53.90
N TYR A 504 18.26 -53.51 -54.07
CA TYR A 504 18.41 -54.59 -53.11
C TYR A 504 19.88 -54.99 -53.02
N GLY A 505 20.33 -55.37 -51.82
CA GLY A 505 21.70 -55.83 -51.59
C GLY A 505 22.17 -55.49 -50.18
N THR A 506 23.27 -56.12 -49.76
CA THR A 506 23.96 -55.73 -48.53
C THR A 506 24.51 -54.32 -48.69
N GLY A 507 24.38 -53.47 -47.66
CA GLY A 507 24.81 -52.08 -47.72
C GLY A 507 23.84 -51.11 -48.39
N VAL A 508 22.76 -51.56 -49.03
CA VAL A 508 21.71 -50.65 -49.52
C VAL A 508 20.89 -50.14 -48.34
N THR A 509 20.94 -48.84 -48.09
CA THR A 509 20.22 -48.17 -46.99
C THR A 509 18.93 -47.49 -47.45
N ASP A 510 18.83 -47.16 -48.73
CA ASP A 510 17.62 -46.60 -49.34
C ASP A 510 17.31 -47.36 -50.65
N SER A 511 16.19 -48.08 -50.66
CA SER A 511 15.78 -48.88 -51.82
C SER A 511 15.24 -48.06 -52.98
N VAL A 512 14.86 -46.79 -52.76
CA VAL A 512 14.27 -45.90 -53.77
C VAL A 512 15.37 -45.14 -54.51
N TYR A 513 16.26 -44.49 -53.77
CA TYR A 513 17.38 -43.74 -54.35
C TYR A 513 18.60 -44.61 -54.68
N GLY A 514 18.65 -45.84 -54.16
CA GLY A 514 19.82 -46.70 -54.32
C GLY A 514 21.01 -46.22 -53.51
N THR A 515 20.74 -45.62 -52.34
CA THR A 515 21.80 -45.19 -51.43
C THR A 515 22.50 -46.42 -50.88
N PHE A 516 23.81 -46.48 -51.13
CA PHE A 516 24.68 -47.54 -50.66
C PHE A 516 25.63 -46.99 -49.59
N ASP A 517 25.70 -47.67 -48.44
CA ASP A 517 26.64 -47.42 -47.36
C ASP A 517 27.69 -48.55 -47.32
N PRO A 518 28.94 -48.25 -47.76
CA PRO A 518 30.05 -49.21 -47.73
C PRO A 518 30.37 -49.74 -46.32
N ASN A 519 30.14 -48.96 -45.27
CA ASN A 519 30.39 -49.35 -43.89
C ASN A 519 29.41 -50.45 -43.45
N ILE A 520 28.14 -50.30 -43.82
CA ILE A 520 27.10 -51.30 -43.54
C ILE A 520 27.32 -52.57 -44.36
N ALA A 521 27.78 -52.44 -45.61
CA ALA A 521 28.17 -53.60 -46.41
C ALA A 521 29.35 -54.36 -45.77
N GLY A 522 30.31 -53.62 -45.19
CA GLY A 522 31.56 -54.14 -44.66
C GLY A 522 32.55 -54.56 -45.76
N GLY A 523 33.79 -54.86 -45.38
CA GLY A 523 34.81 -55.29 -46.35
C GLY A 523 34.47 -56.60 -47.08
N GLY A 524 34.45 -56.58 -48.41
CA GLY A 524 34.17 -57.76 -49.23
C GLY A 524 33.62 -57.43 -50.62
N LEU A 525 33.26 -58.46 -51.37
CA LEU A 525 32.50 -58.33 -52.62
C LEU A 525 31.02 -58.45 -52.31
N HIS A 526 30.23 -57.48 -52.75
CA HIS A 526 28.80 -57.40 -52.50
C HIS A 526 28.05 -57.17 -53.81
N ASP A 527 26.99 -57.95 -54.03
CA ASP A 527 26.12 -57.79 -55.18
C ASP A 527 24.99 -56.83 -54.82
N VAL A 528 24.84 -55.78 -55.62
CA VAL A 528 23.77 -54.79 -55.50
C VAL A 528 22.97 -54.79 -56.79
N LEU A 529 21.66 -54.97 -56.68
CA LEU A 529 20.74 -55.17 -57.80
C LEU A 529 19.67 -54.08 -57.79
N SER A 530 19.43 -53.47 -58.96
CA SER A 530 18.23 -52.66 -59.21
C SER A 530 17.28 -53.49 -60.07
N GLN A 531 16.01 -53.58 -59.67
CA GLN A 531 14.95 -54.24 -60.44
C GLN A 531 13.85 -53.25 -60.85
#